data_AF-A0A4P8KQ39-F1
#
_entry.id   AF-A0A4P8KQ39-F1
#
_cell.length_a   1.000
_cell.length_b   1.000
_cell.length_c   1.000
_cell.angle_alpha   90.00
_cell.angle_beta   90.00
_cell.angle_gamma   90.00
#
_symmetry.space_group_name_H-M   'P 1'
#
loop_
_entity.id
_entity.type
_entity.pdbx_description
1 polymer ?
#
loop_
_entity_poly.entity_id
_entity_poly.type
_entity_poly.pdbx_seq_one_letter_code
_entity_poly.pdbx_strand_id
1 'polypeptide(L)'
;MSTTDKRQALILIPTGGDLPLASPTEVPSLPVGFFLVELAGILERFEDTHEFTLVTPDGQVPIMDLNGIALAYHAVDELGPMMQATRAAQAGDDFDVDTYRAQFASLVERRERELKTLERHLGRLRLTPALPATDREAALMHDTLAARLAALPERTFASAREIIERHRNPEDSFDLGEFDFIHAPGGHAPMVSFRDDPWLGELLHVAREREVVLSLICHAPVILTSTQFRVDAHGESYRVEDNAFSGITVSTVPQAAERMAEDYGYLHQPTPGETRLTYYIDEALEQAGIHNLHKPNPASVEVHPSPSVGLLSTNGPQGIDALAESVARKIAAVTA
;
A
#
# COMPACT_ATOMS: atom_id res chain seq x y z
N MET A 1 -17.39 14.06 -25.79
CA MET A 1 -17.90 12.70 -25.52
C MET A 1 -18.20 12.63 -24.05
N SER A 2 -19.40 12.18 -23.69
CA SER A 2 -19.90 12.16 -22.32
C SER A 2 -18.94 11.39 -21.40
N THR A 3 -18.63 11.93 -20.24
CA THR A 3 -17.76 11.34 -19.20
C THR A 3 -18.45 10.19 -18.44
N THR A 4 -19.41 9.48 -19.05
CA THR A 4 -20.39 8.66 -18.34
C THR A 4 -20.23 7.14 -18.48
N ASP A 5 -19.13 6.62 -19.06
CA ASP A 5 -18.97 5.17 -19.30
C ASP A 5 -17.71 4.56 -18.65
N LYS A 6 -17.02 5.27 -17.75
CA LYS A 6 -15.89 4.67 -17.04
C LYS A 6 -16.40 3.69 -15.99
N ARG A 7 -15.79 2.51 -15.94
CA ARG A 7 -16.04 1.50 -14.89
C ARG A 7 -15.53 2.02 -13.55
N GLN A 8 -15.99 1.46 -12.43
CA GLN A 8 -15.64 1.98 -11.10
C GLN A 8 -14.53 1.13 -10.47
N ALA A 9 -13.55 1.79 -9.85
CA ALA A 9 -12.52 1.16 -9.03
C ALA A 9 -12.36 1.91 -7.70
N LEU A 10 -12.20 1.18 -6.60
CA LEU A 10 -12.03 1.76 -5.28
C LEU A 10 -10.55 1.65 -4.88
N ILE A 11 -9.96 2.79 -4.49
CA ILE A 11 -8.59 2.83 -4.00
C ILE A 11 -8.63 3.06 -2.50
N LEU A 12 -8.30 2.03 -1.73
CA LEU A 12 -8.28 2.05 -0.27
C LEU A 12 -6.84 2.32 0.21
N ILE A 13 -6.55 3.57 0.52
CA ILE A 13 -5.22 4.05 0.89
C ILE A 13 -5.10 4.02 2.42
N PRO A 14 -4.03 3.45 3.01
CA PRO A 14 -3.81 3.57 4.43
C PRO A 14 -3.54 5.05 4.80
N THR A 15 -4.12 5.53 5.90
CA THR A 15 -4.02 6.96 6.29
C THR A 15 -2.59 7.38 6.57
N GLY A 16 -1.74 6.47 7.06
CA GLY A 16 -0.44 6.79 7.64
C GLY A 16 -0.52 6.94 9.16
N GLY A 17 0.61 7.18 9.78
CA GLY A 17 0.69 7.33 11.24
C GLY A 17 2.07 6.99 11.78
N ASP A 18 2.14 6.79 13.09
CA ASP A 18 3.38 6.47 13.78
C ASP A 18 3.46 4.95 14.03
N LEU A 19 4.36 4.29 13.30
CA LEU A 19 4.64 2.86 13.45
C LEU A 19 5.43 2.62 14.75
N PRO A 20 4.87 1.88 15.72
CA PRO A 20 5.53 1.70 17.01
C PRO A 20 6.74 0.75 16.93
N LEU A 21 7.80 1.13 17.64
CA LEU A 21 9.00 0.32 17.83
C LEU A 21 9.01 -0.33 19.23
N ALA A 22 9.39 -1.60 19.29
CA ALA A 22 9.73 -2.29 20.53
C ALA A 22 11.14 -1.90 21.03
N SER A 23 12.05 -1.57 20.10
CA SER A 23 13.37 -1.02 20.40
C SER A 23 13.89 -0.19 19.22
N PRO A 24 14.76 0.81 19.44
CA PRO A 24 15.21 1.35 20.74
C PRO A 24 14.07 2.04 21.51
N THR A 25 14.14 2.11 22.85
CA THR A 25 13.07 2.75 23.65
C THR A 25 13.09 4.27 23.55
N GLU A 26 14.23 4.85 23.14
CA GLU A 26 14.42 6.28 22.91
C GLU A 26 13.70 6.79 21.66
N VAL A 27 13.43 5.90 20.69
CA VAL A 27 12.66 6.19 19.48
C VAL A 27 11.39 5.32 19.53
N PRO A 28 10.30 5.79 20.15
CA PRO A 28 9.13 4.94 20.42
C PRO A 28 8.35 4.57 19.16
N SER A 29 8.50 5.34 18.08
CA SER A 29 7.80 5.12 16.82
C SER A 29 8.48 5.84 15.65
N LEU A 30 8.11 5.45 14.42
CA LEU A 30 8.54 6.07 13.18
C LEU A 30 7.33 6.54 12.36
N PRO A 31 7.34 7.76 11.81
CA PRO A 31 6.28 8.21 10.92
C PRO A 31 6.35 7.42 9.60
N VAL A 32 5.23 6.83 9.21
CA VAL A 32 5.09 5.99 8.01
C VAL A 32 3.92 6.41 7.16
N GLY A 33 4.05 6.16 5.86
CA GLY A 33 3.04 6.44 4.85
C GLY A 33 2.82 5.26 3.90
N PHE A 34 2.01 5.49 2.86
CA PHE A 34 1.92 4.55 1.75
C PHE A 34 3.07 4.74 0.76
N PHE A 35 3.43 3.68 0.03
CA PHE A 35 4.49 3.74 -0.97
C PHE A 35 3.96 4.19 -2.34
N LEU A 36 4.61 5.20 -2.94
CA LEU A 36 4.25 5.78 -4.24
C LEU A 36 4.07 4.72 -5.33
N VAL A 37 5.11 3.91 -5.56
CA VAL A 37 5.18 2.97 -6.68
C VAL A 37 4.06 1.92 -6.63
N GLU A 38 3.66 1.51 -5.42
CA GLU A 38 2.64 0.49 -5.19
C GLU A 38 1.24 0.99 -5.53
N LEU A 39 1.00 2.31 -5.50
CA LEU A 39 -0.26 2.90 -5.92
C LEU A 39 -0.20 3.37 -7.39
N ALA A 40 0.89 4.02 -7.77
CA ALA A 40 1.02 4.64 -9.09
C ALA A 40 0.86 3.62 -10.22
N GLY A 41 1.44 2.42 -10.10
CA GLY A 41 1.29 1.38 -11.12
C GLY A 41 -0.17 0.97 -11.40
N ILE A 42 -1.02 0.95 -10.38
CA ILE A 42 -2.46 0.67 -10.52
C ILE A 42 -3.17 1.86 -11.17
N LEU A 43 -2.90 3.08 -10.72
CA LEU A 43 -3.51 4.28 -11.30
C LEU A 43 -3.15 4.41 -12.79
N GLU A 44 -1.87 4.25 -13.16
CA GLU A 44 -1.41 4.29 -14.55
C GLU A 44 -2.09 3.21 -15.40
N ARG A 45 -2.27 2.00 -14.86
CA ARG A 45 -2.88 0.89 -15.60
C ARG A 45 -4.35 1.11 -15.92
N PHE A 46 -5.08 1.80 -15.04
CA PHE A 46 -6.54 1.85 -15.07
C PHE A 46 -7.13 3.24 -15.29
N GLU A 47 -6.35 4.33 -15.25
CA GLU A 47 -6.89 5.69 -15.30
C GLU A 47 -7.68 6.03 -16.57
N ASP A 48 -7.39 5.39 -17.70
CA ASP A 48 -8.14 5.60 -18.95
C ASP A 48 -9.47 4.83 -18.98
N THR A 49 -9.62 3.79 -18.15
CA THR A 49 -10.74 2.86 -18.19
C THR A 49 -11.65 2.93 -16.97
N HIS A 50 -11.11 3.39 -15.83
CA HIS A 50 -11.83 3.45 -14.56
C HIS A 50 -11.86 4.86 -14.00
N GLU A 51 -12.93 5.15 -13.27
CA GLU A 51 -13.01 6.24 -12.32
C GLU A 51 -12.68 5.70 -10.92
N PHE A 52 -11.90 6.48 -10.16
CA PHE A 52 -11.41 6.07 -8.85
C PHE A 52 -12.21 6.72 -7.74
N THR A 53 -12.83 5.90 -6.89
CA THR A 53 -13.32 6.34 -5.58
C THR A 53 -12.17 6.20 -4.57
N LEU A 54 -11.77 7.33 -3.97
CA LEU A 54 -10.66 7.38 -3.01
C LEU A 54 -11.19 7.21 -1.59
N VAL A 55 -10.62 6.23 -0.88
CA VAL A 55 -11.04 5.85 0.47
C VAL A 55 -9.82 5.75 1.37
N THR A 56 -9.94 6.22 2.60
CA THR A 56 -9.04 5.87 3.70
C THR A 56 -9.87 5.26 4.83
N PRO A 57 -9.27 4.55 5.80
CA PRO A 57 -10.03 3.97 6.91
C PRO A 57 -10.94 4.99 7.62
N ASP A 58 -10.43 6.20 7.84
CA ASP A 58 -11.05 7.26 8.63
C ASP A 58 -11.49 8.49 7.83
N GLY A 59 -11.36 8.47 6.49
CA GLY A 59 -11.67 9.58 5.60
C GLY A 59 -10.68 10.75 5.68
N GLN A 60 -9.56 10.59 6.39
CA GLN A 60 -8.50 11.61 6.42
C GLN A 60 -7.63 11.54 5.16
N VAL A 61 -6.98 12.66 4.83
CA VAL A 61 -6.00 12.72 3.74
C VAL A 61 -4.82 11.81 4.08
N PRO A 62 -4.45 10.86 3.20
CA PRO A 62 -3.37 9.92 3.49
C PRO A 62 -1.99 10.60 3.45
N ILE A 63 -1.04 9.99 4.14
CA ILE A 63 0.36 10.43 4.17
C ILE A 63 1.17 9.55 3.20
N MET A 64 1.87 10.18 2.27
CA MET A 64 2.83 9.48 1.40
C MET A 64 4.16 9.31 2.13
N ASP A 65 4.78 8.14 1.98
CA ASP A 65 6.09 7.87 2.58
C ASP A 65 7.23 8.38 1.68
N LEU A 66 8.10 9.23 2.22
CA LEU A 66 9.32 9.67 1.55
C LEU A 66 10.22 8.48 1.20
N ASN A 67 10.30 7.44 2.03
CA ASN A 67 11.18 6.31 1.75
C ASN A 67 10.71 5.52 0.52
N GLY A 68 9.40 5.52 0.25
CA GLY A 68 8.81 4.91 -0.95
C GLY A 68 9.19 5.61 -2.27
N ILE A 69 9.88 6.76 -2.23
CA ILE A 69 10.36 7.45 -3.43
C ILE A 69 11.83 7.14 -3.78
N ALA A 70 12.54 6.33 -2.98
CA ALA A 70 13.91 5.93 -3.31
C ALA A 70 13.96 5.13 -4.63
N LEU A 71 14.93 5.44 -5.50
CA LEU A 71 14.95 4.96 -6.89
C LEU A 71 14.90 3.43 -7.03
N ALA A 72 15.46 2.68 -6.09
CA ALA A 72 15.45 1.22 -6.14
C ALA A 72 14.01 0.65 -6.22
N TYR A 73 13.04 1.23 -5.51
CA TYR A 73 11.66 0.76 -5.51
C TYR A 73 10.97 0.88 -6.88
N HIS A 74 11.42 1.83 -7.70
CA HIS A 74 10.93 2.09 -9.06
C HIS A 74 11.48 1.08 -10.07
N ALA A 75 12.49 0.29 -9.70
CA ALA A 75 13.04 -0.75 -10.55
C ALA A 75 12.16 -2.00 -10.64
N VAL A 76 11.13 -2.11 -9.79
CA VAL A 76 10.15 -3.22 -9.75
C VAL A 76 10.77 -4.61 -9.83
N ASP A 77 10.67 -5.33 -10.95
CA ASP A 77 11.17 -6.69 -11.11
C ASP A 77 12.70 -6.77 -10.99
N GLU A 78 13.40 -5.64 -11.13
CA GLU A 78 14.83 -5.48 -10.85
C GLU A 78 15.15 -4.91 -9.46
N LEU A 79 14.17 -4.88 -8.53
CA LEU A 79 14.31 -4.29 -7.19
C LEU A 79 15.55 -4.82 -6.44
N GLY A 80 15.75 -6.14 -6.39
CA GLY A 80 16.84 -6.75 -5.63
C GLY A 80 18.23 -6.26 -6.07
N PRO A 81 18.60 -6.43 -7.34
CA PRO A 81 19.84 -5.87 -7.89
C PRO A 81 19.94 -4.35 -7.76
N MET A 82 18.85 -3.61 -7.99
CA MET A 82 18.88 -2.14 -7.92
C MET A 82 19.03 -1.60 -6.50
N MET A 83 18.47 -2.27 -5.48
CA MET A 83 18.75 -1.92 -4.08
C MET A 83 20.25 -2.00 -3.76
N GLN A 84 20.94 -3.02 -4.26
CA GLN A 84 22.39 -3.15 -4.06
C GLN A 84 23.16 -2.05 -4.81
N ALA A 85 22.82 -1.82 -6.09
CA ALA A 85 23.50 -0.84 -6.94
C ALA A 85 23.33 0.60 -6.41
N THR A 86 22.10 0.98 -6.05
CA THR A 86 21.79 2.32 -5.52
C THR A 86 22.42 2.56 -4.15
N ARG A 87 22.42 1.54 -3.26
CA ARG A 87 23.11 1.63 -1.96
C ARG A 87 24.62 1.80 -2.15
N ALA A 88 25.24 1.03 -3.03
CA ALA A 88 26.67 1.13 -3.31
C ALA A 88 27.06 2.51 -3.86
N ALA A 89 26.24 3.08 -4.76
CA ALA A 89 26.46 4.40 -5.33
C ALA A 89 26.34 5.55 -4.30
N GLN A 90 25.71 5.31 -3.15
CA GLN A 90 25.50 6.29 -2.08
C GLN A 90 26.45 6.15 -0.88
N ALA A 91 27.22 5.07 -0.83
CA ALA A 91 28.04 4.69 0.33
C ALA A 91 29.28 5.58 0.52
N GLY A 92 29.72 6.29 -0.52
CA GLY A 92 30.89 7.17 -0.49
C GLY A 92 30.62 8.52 0.18
N ASP A 93 31.66 9.07 0.83
CA ASP A 93 31.64 10.44 1.36
C ASP A 93 31.52 11.48 0.23
N ASP A 94 31.93 11.12 -0.98
CA ASP A 94 31.90 11.90 -2.21
C ASP A 94 30.60 11.75 -3.02
N PHE A 95 29.54 11.22 -2.42
CA PHE A 95 28.23 11.12 -3.07
C PHE A 95 27.78 12.47 -3.66
N ASP A 96 27.57 12.46 -4.97
CA ASP A 96 27.05 13.56 -5.75
C ASP A 96 25.68 13.20 -6.33
N VAL A 97 24.67 14.00 -6.01
CA VAL A 97 23.28 13.71 -6.34
C VAL A 97 23.01 13.76 -7.84
N ASP A 98 23.69 14.64 -8.57
CA ASP A 98 23.50 14.80 -10.01
C ASP A 98 24.12 13.64 -10.78
N THR A 99 25.32 13.19 -10.38
CA THR A 99 25.96 11.98 -10.91
C THR A 99 25.12 10.75 -10.62
N TYR A 100 24.59 10.61 -9.40
CA TYR A 100 23.71 9.51 -9.02
C TYR A 100 22.43 9.49 -9.88
N ARG A 101 21.76 10.64 -10.05
CA ARG A 101 20.57 10.75 -10.90
C ARG A 101 20.87 10.45 -12.37
N ALA A 102 22.03 10.88 -12.87
CA ALA A 102 22.46 10.58 -14.24
C ALA A 102 22.72 9.07 -14.43
N GLN A 103 23.30 8.40 -13.43
CA GLN A 103 23.53 6.96 -13.45
C GLN A 103 22.22 6.15 -13.50
N PHE A 104 21.19 6.61 -12.77
CA PHE A 104 19.88 5.95 -12.67
C PHE A 104 18.76 6.71 -13.40
N ALA A 105 19.07 7.36 -14.52
CA ALA A 105 18.19 8.30 -15.19
C ALA A 105 16.81 7.71 -15.56
N SER A 106 16.75 6.45 -16.00
CA SER A 106 15.47 5.78 -16.32
C SER A 106 14.57 5.62 -15.09
N LEU A 107 15.14 5.36 -13.91
CA LEU A 107 14.40 5.27 -12.66
C LEU A 107 13.92 6.65 -12.20
N VAL A 108 14.73 7.69 -12.41
CA VAL A 108 14.32 9.08 -12.16
C VAL A 108 13.11 9.45 -13.03
N GLU A 109 13.16 9.12 -14.33
CA GLU A 109 12.07 9.36 -15.28
C GLU A 109 10.79 8.61 -14.89
N ARG A 110 10.91 7.34 -14.51
CA ARG A 110 9.77 6.55 -14.03
C ARG A 110 9.15 7.16 -12.77
N ARG A 111 9.94 7.44 -11.75
CA ARG A 111 9.46 8.03 -10.49
C ARG A 111 8.75 9.36 -10.73
N GLU A 112 9.29 10.21 -11.61
CA GLU A 112 8.66 11.49 -11.93
C GLU A 112 7.31 11.32 -12.65
N ARG A 113 7.19 10.30 -13.51
CA ARG A 113 5.91 9.94 -14.13
C ARG A 113 4.90 9.47 -13.07
N GLU A 114 5.32 8.58 -12.18
CA GLU A 114 4.48 8.06 -11.10
C GLU A 114 4.01 9.16 -10.15
N LEU A 115 4.91 10.10 -9.77
CA LEU A 115 4.56 11.30 -9.01
C LEU A 115 3.46 12.10 -9.73
N LYS A 116 3.64 12.42 -11.02
CA LYS A 116 2.62 13.15 -11.80
C LYS A 116 1.29 12.42 -11.90
N THR A 117 1.30 11.09 -11.95
CA THR A 117 0.07 10.29 -11.92
C THR A 117 -0.62 10.46 -10.58
N LEU A 118 0.11 10.31 -9.47
CA LEU A 118 -0.44 10.48 -8.14
C LEU A 118 -1.00 11.88 -7.91
N GLU A 119 -0.28 12.93 -8.30
CA GLU A 119 -0.70 14.32 -8.14
C GLU A 119 -2.03 14.64 -8.82
N ARG A 120 -2.26 14.04 -10.00
CA ARG A 120 -3.48 14.20 -10.79
C ARG A 120 -4.70 13.61 -10.08
N HIS A 121 -4.52 12.45 -9.44
CA HIS A 121 -5.60 11.67 -8.84
C HIS A 121 -5.84 12.05 -7.38
N LEU A 122 -4.79 12.15 -6.56
CA LEU A 122 -4.90 12.37 -5.11
C LEU A 122 -4.87 13.84 -4.69
N GLY A 123 -4.36 14.74 -5.53
CA GLY A 123 -4.22 16.16 -5.18
C GLY A 123 -3.27 16.38 -3.99
N ARG A 124 -3.62 17.31 -3.11
CA ARG A 124 -2.79 17.70 -1.95
C ARG A 124 -2.60 16.53 -0.98
N LEU A 125 -1.35 16.19 -0.71
CA LEU A 125 -0.97 15.20 0.29
C LEU A 125 0.09 15.74 1.26
N ARG A 126 0.26 15.02 2.37
CA ARG A 126 1.39 15.18 3.30
C ARG A 126 2.47 14.15 2.98
N LEU A 127 3.71 14.49 3.31
CA LEU A 127 4.89 13.64 3.16
C LEU A 127 5.45 13.33 4.55
N THR A 128 5.91 12.09 4.79
CA THR A 128 6.67 11.76 6.00
C THR A 128 8.00 12.52 6.03
N PRO A 129 8.53 12.86 7.22
CA PRO A 129 9.88 13.41 7.32
C PRO A 129 10.93 12.37 6.90
N ALA A 130 12.12 12.84 6.55
CA ALA A 130 13.27 11.95 6.38
C ALA A 130 13.65 11.30 7.72
N LEU A 131 13.86 9.99 7.68
CA LEU A 131 14.42 9.20 8.78
C LEU A 131 15.95 9.19 8.71
N PRO A 132 16.65 8.83 9.80
CA PRO A 132 18.11 8.84 9.80
C PRO A 132 18.76 7.96 8.73
N ALA A 133 18.10 6.86 8.37
CA ALA A 133 18.56 5.92 7.34
C ALA A 133 17.82 6.06 5.99
N THR A 134 17.09 7.17 5.78
CA THR A 134 16.47 7.47 4.48
C THR A 134 17.55 7.57 3.40
N ASP A 135 17.23 7.05 2.21
CA ASP A 135 18.04 7.20 0.99
C ASP A 135 18.46 8.67 0.78
N ARG A 136 19.76 8.90 0.49
CA ARG A 136 20.32 10.26 0.49
C ARG A 136 19.70 11.12 -0.59
N GLU A 137 19.38 10.55 -1.76
CA GLU A 137 18.74 11.29 -2.83
C GLU A 137 17.27 11.58 -2.50
N ALA A 138 16.54 10.62 -1.93
CA ALA A 138 15.17 10.83 -1.46
C ALA A 138 15.12 11.91 -0.37
N ALA A 139 16.05 11.89 0.61
CA ALA A 139 16.14 12.91 1.66
C ALA A 139 16.33 14.32 1.08
N LEU A 140 17.17 14.48 0.05
CA LEU A 140 17.38 15.75 -0.64
C LEU A 140 16.14 16.25 -1.40
N MET A 141 15.21 15.35 -1.76
CA MET A 141 13.96 15.73 -2.44
C MET A 141 12.88 16.23 -1.48
N HIS A 142 12.98 15.94 -0.18
CA HIS A 142 11.89 16.13 0.79
C HIS A 142 11.22 17.51 0.68
N ASP A 143 11.98 18.59 0.83
CA ASP A 143 11.39 19.94 0.91
C ASP A 143 10.76 20.38 -0.41
N THR A 144 11.40 20.04 -1.54
CA THR A 144 10.87 20.36 -2.87
C THR A 144 9.59 19.58 -3.15
N LEU A 145 9.57 18.28 -2.82
CA LEU A 145 8.40 17.43 -3.01
C LEU A 145 7.26 17.81 -2.07
N ALA A 146 7.54 18.08 -0.80
CA ALA A 146 6.54 18.55 0.16
C ALA A 146 5.89 19.86 -0.29
N ALA A 147 6.68 20.83 -0.78
CA ALA A 147 6.15 22.08 -1.34
C ALA A 147 5.30 21.83 -2.60
N ARG A 148 5.74 20.93 -3.48
CA ARG A 148 5.01 20.53 -4.69
C ARG A 148 3.65 19.93 -4.35
N LEU A 149 3.59 18.99 -3.40
CA LEU A 149 2.34 18.35 -2.96
C LEU A 149 1.42 19.33 -2.24
N ALA A 150 1.95 20.22 -1.40
CA ALA A 150 1.16 21.22 -0.68
C ALA A 150 0.45 22.22 -1.61
N ALA A 151 1.02 22.49 -2.78
CA ALA A 151 0.47 23.43 -3.76
C ALA A 151 -0.73 22.87 -4.55
N LEU A 152 -0.99 21.56 -4.48
CA LEU A 152 -2.08 20.92 -5.20
C LEU A 152 -3.45 21.24 -4.59
N PRO A 153 -4.55 21.10 -5.37
CA PRO A 153 -5.90 21.21 -4.84
C PRO A 153 -6.20 20.07 -3.85
N GLU A 154 -7.00 20.36 -2.84
CA GLU A 154 -7.48 19.34 -1.91
C GLU A 154 -8.43 18.35 -2.62
N ARG A 155 -8.39 17.10 -2.17
CA ARG A 155 -9.33 16.05 -2.54
C ARG A 155 -9.97 15.47 -1.28
N THR A 156 -11.20 15.01 -1.41
CA THR A 156 -11.93 14.33 -0.35
C THR A 156 -11.67 12.83 -0.43
N PHE A 157 -11.51 12.20 0.72
CA PHE A 157 -11.40 10.77 0.88
C PHE A 157 -12.60 10.30 1.69
N ALA A 158 -13.36 9.34 1.19
CA ALA A 158 -14.43 8.73 1.98
C ALA A 158 -13.81 7.85 3.07
N SER A 159 -14.52 7.67 4.18
CA SER A 159 -14.14 6.66 5.18
C SER A 159 -14.67 5.28 4.82
N ALA A 160 -14.06 4.20 5.32
CA ALA A 160 -14.59 2.84 5.14
C ALA A 160 -16.03 2.72 5.68
N ARG A 161 -16.30 3.39 6.80
CA ARG A 161 -17.64 3.51 7.38
C ARG A 161 -18.63 4.16 6.42
N GLU A 162 -18.27 5.31 5.85
CA GLU A 162 -19.12 6.03 4.91
C GLU A 162 -19.46 5.17 3.69
N ILE A 163 -18.48 4.46 3.13
CA ILE A 163 -18.70 3.54 2.00
C ILE A 163 -19.75 2.48 2.34
N ILE A 164 -19.64 1.84 3.50
CA ILE A 164 -20.59 0.81 3.93
C ILE A 164 -21.97 1.40 4.23
N GLU A 165 -22.04 2.55 4.91
CA GLU A 165 -23.30 3.21 5.23
C GLU A 165 -24.04 3.63 3.96
N ARG A 166 -23.33 4.16 2.96
CA ARG A 166 -23.89 4.50 1.65
C ARG A 166 -24.38 3.26 0.91
N HIS A 167 -23.59 2.18 0.85
CA HIS A 167 -24.00 0.92 0.23
C HIS A 167 -25.28 0.32 0.83
N ARG A 168 -25.48 0.48 2.15
CA ARG A 168 -26.65 -0.05 2.86
C ARG A 168 -27.87 0.87 2.76
N ASN A 169 -27.70 2.13 2.38
CA ASN A 169 -28.78 3.10 2.33
C ASN A 169 -29.58 2.93 1.03
N PRO A 170 -30.86 2.49 1.08
CA PRO A 170 -31.67 2.29 -0.12
C PRO A 170 -31.97 3.59 -0.90
N GLU A 171 -31.76 4.75 -0.29
CA GLU A 171 -31.94 6.07 -0.92
C GLU A 171 -30.64 6.62 -1.53
N ASP A 172 -29.48 5.99 -1.29
CA ASP A 172 -28.22 6.31 -1.96
C ASP A 172 -28.05 5.35 -3.15
N SER A 173 -27.64 5.87 -4.31
CA SER A 173 -27.41 5.05 -5.49
C SER A 173 -26.07 4.32 -5.46
N PHE A 174 -25.23 4.56 -4.45
CA PHE A 174 -23.94 3.91 -4.31
C PHE A 174 -24.08 2.40 -4.04
N ASP A 175 -23.55 1.58 -4.94
CA ASP A 175 -23.45 0.14 -4.74
C ASP A 175 -21.98 -0.32 -4.84
N LEU A 176 -21.48 -0.97 -3.78
CA LEU A 176 -20.13 -1.52 -3.79
C LEU A 176 -19.96 -2.61 -4.87
N GLY A 177 -21.04 -3.26 -5.29
CA GLY A 177 -21.02 -4.24 -6.39
C GLY A 177 -20.83 -3.64 -7.78
N GLU A 178 -20.91 -2.32 -7.96
CA GLU A 178 -20.59 -1.66 -9.24
C GLU A 178 -19.06 -1.48 -9.45
N PHE A 179 -18.25 -1.75 -8.42
CA PHE A 179 -16.80 -1.66 -8.49
C PHE A 179 -16.21 -2.97 -9.02
N ASP A 180 -15.28 -2.86 -9.97
CA ASP A 180 -14.60 -4.04 -10.51
C ASP A 180 -13.53 -4.56 -9.57
N PHE A 181 -12.86 -3.65 -8.87
CA PHE A 181 -11.83 -3.99 -7.92
C PHE A 181 -11.67 -2.94 -6.81
N ILE A 182 -11.17 -3.43 -5.67
CA ILE A 182 -10.59 -2.64 -4.59
C ILE A 182 -9.08 -2.87 -4.61
N HIS A 183 -8.29 -1.80 -4.69
CA HIS A 183 -6.84 -1.87 -4.53
C HIS A 183 -6.40 -1.15 -3.26
N ALA A 184 -5.51 -1.80 -2.49
CA ALA A 184 -4.86 -1.20 -1.34
C ALA A 184 -3.33 -1.25 -1.49
N PRO A 185 -2.65 -0.09 -1.58
CA PRO A 185 -1.20 -0.04 -1.60
C PRO A 185 -0.63 -0.32 -0.22
N GLY A 186 0.63 -0.76 -0.17
CA GLY A 186 1.39 -0.94 1.05
C GLY A 186 2.26 0.27 1.38
N GLY A 187 3.56 0.06 1.60
CA GLY A 187 4.33 0.82 2.59
C GLY A 187 3.99 0.36 4.00
N HIS A 188 4.52 1.02 5.04
CA HIS A 188 4.28 0.58 6.43
C HIS A 188 3.00 1.12 7.06
N ALA A 189 2.37 2.13 6.46
CA ALA A 189 1.11 2.68 6.97
C ALA A 189 -0.03 1.66 7.23
N PRO A 190 -0.24 0.59 6.42
CA PRO A 190 -1.19 -0.47 6.74
C PRO A 190 -1.02 -1.08 8.13
N MET A 191 0.23 -1.19 8.61
CA MET A 191 0.51 -1.75 9.92
C MET A 191 -0.02 -0.89 11.08
N VAL A 192 -0.39 0.35 10.80
CA VAL A 192 -1.01 1.27 11.76
C VAL A 192 -2.50 1.38 11.51
N SER A 193 -2.90 1.58 10.24
CA SER A 193 -4.27 2.01 9.92
C SER A 193 -5.21 0.91 9.46
N PHE A 194 -4.73 -0.29 9.13
CA PHE A 194 -5.59 -1.36 8.58
C PHE A 194 -5.87 -2.51 9.54
N ARG A 195 -5.06 -2.68 10.57
CA ARG A 195 -5.10 -3.84 11.44
C ARG A 195 -6.35 -3.82 12.34
N ASP A 196 -7.06 -4.95 12.38
CA ASP A 196 -8.16 -5.22 13.31
C ASP A 196 -9.29 -4.15 13.33
N ASP A 197 -9.51 -3.43 12.23
CA ASP A 197 -10.55 -2.39 12.07
C ASP A 197 -11.89 -3.02 11.60
N PRO A 198 -12.97 -2.96 12.40
CA PRO A 198 -14.23 -3.60 12.03
C PRO A 198 -14.89 -3.08 10.75
N TRP A 199 -14.74 -1.80 10.41
CA TRP A 199 -15.32 -1.23 9.19
C TRP A 199 -14.56 -1.66 7.95
N LEU A 200 -13.23 -1.83 8.04
CA LEU A 200 -12.45 -2.48 6.98
C LEU A 200 -12.82 -3.96 6.85
N GLY A 201 -13.06 -4.65 7.97
CA GLY A 201 -13.57 -6.02 7.98
C GLY A 201 -14.89 -6.14 7.22
N GLU A 202 -15.85 -5.27 7.55
CA GLU A 202 -17.14 -5.20 6.87
C GLU A 202 -17.00 -4.89 5.39
N LEU A 203 -16.15 -3.91 5.02
CA LEU A 203 -15.86 -3.57 3.62
C LEU A 203 -15.37 -4.78 2.82
N LEU A 204 -14.44 -5.56 3.35
CA LEU A 204 -13.90 -6.75 2.67
C LEU A 204 -14.92 -7.88 2.56
N HIS A 205 -15.75 -8.10 3.59
CA HIS A 205 -16.84 -9.09 3.53
C HIS A 205 -17.86 -8.72 2.47
N VAL A 206 -18.32 -7.46 2.45
CA VAL A 206 -19.29 -6.99 1.45
C VAL A 206 -18.67 -7.05 0.04
N ALA A 207 -17.42 -6.62 -0.13
CA ALA A 207 -16.72 -6.69 -1.42
C ALA A 207 -16.67 -8.14 -1.94
N ARG A 208 -16.34 -9.11 -1.08
CA ARG A 208 -16.39 -10.54 -1.42
C ARG A 208 -17.79 -11.00 -1.80
N GLU A 209 -18.81 -10.65 -1.00
CA GLU A 209 -20.21 -11.01 -1.24
C GLU A 209 -20.74 -10.45 -2.56
N ARG A 210 -20.19 -9.31 -3.00
CA ARG A 210 -20.48 -8.66 -4.28
C ARG A 210 -19.51 -9.05 -5.40
N GLU A 211 -18.64 -10.03 -5.16
CA GLU A 211 -17.67 -10.54 -6.13
C GLU A 211 -16.67 -9.49 -6.67
N VAL A 212 -16.44 -8.41 -5.91
CA VAL A 212 -15.46 -7.36 -6.23
C VAL A 212 -14.05 -7.92 -6.04
N VAL A 213 -13.17 -7.70 -7.02
CA VAL A 213 -11.78 -8.20 -6.95
C VAL A 213 -11.01 -7.43 -5.88
N LEU A 214 -10.37 -8.15 -4.96
CA LEU A 214 -9.47 -7.55 -3.98
C LEU A 214 -8.03 -7.59 -4.50
N SER A 215 -7.29 -6.48 -4.41
CA SER A 215 -5.90 -6.35 -4.83
C SER A 215 -5.07 -5.75 -3.69
N LEU A 216 -4.20 -6.54 -3.09
CA LEU A 216 -3.38 -6.15 -1.93
C LEU A 216 -1.89 -6.31 -2.24
N ILE A 217 -1.05 -5.41 -1.76
CA ILE A 217 0.40 -5.44 -2.00
C ILE A 217 1.20 -5.13 -0.74
N CYS A 218 2.39 -5.72 -0.63
CA CYS A 218 3.37 -5.40 0.40
C CYS A 218 2.81 -5.62 1.81
N HIS A 219 2.63 -4.59 2.65
CA HIS A 219 2.00 -4.72 3.97
C HIS A 219 0.48 -4.55 3.98
N ALA A 220 -0.14 -4.15 2.88
CA ALA A 220 -1.60 -4.04 2.79
C ALA A 220 -2.35 -5.31 3.20
N PRO A 221 -1.86 -6.55 2.95
CA PRO A 221 -2.52 -7.78 3.42
C PRO A 221 -2.85 -7.84 4.90
N VAL A 222 -2.19 -7.06 5.78
CA VAL A 222 -2.56 -6.97 7.21
C VAL A 222 -4.03 -6.58 7.43
N ILE A 223 -4.65 -5.90 6.47
CA ILE A 223 -6.09 -5.58 6.48
C ILE A 223 -6.96 -6.83 6.62
N LEU A 224 -6.48 -8.00 6.20
CA LEU A 224 -7.23 -9.25 6.30
C LEU A 224 -7.44 -9.68 7.77
N THR A 225 -6.63 -9.19 8.71
CA THR A 225 -6.87 -9.39 10.15
C THR A 225 -8.24 -8.84 10.58
N SER A 226 -8.68 -7.74 9.96
CA SER A 226 -9.97 -7.09 10.17
C SER A 226 -11.16 -7.95 9.76
N THR A 227 -10.99 -8.94 8.89
CA THR A 227 -12.06 -9.86 8.47
C THR A 227 -12.56 -10.77 9.59
N GLN A 228 -11.87 -10.80 10.74
CA GLN A 228 -12.40 -11.40 11.97
C GLN A 228 -13.65 -10.69 12.47
N PHE A 229 -13.96 -9.49 11.97
CA PHE A 229 -15.07 -8.66 12.40
C PHE A 229 -16.02 -8.33 11.25
N ARG A 230 -17.28 -8.15 11.60
CA ARG A 230 -18.31 -7.49 10.78
C ARG A 230 -19.02 -6.43 11.62
N VAL A 231 -19.76 -5.55 10.97
CA VAL A 231 -20.50 -4.47 11.62
C VAL A 231 -21.96 -4.58 11.28
N ASP A 232 -22.85 -4.56 12.27
CA ASP A 232 -24.29 -4.68 12.04
C ASP A 232 -24.93 -3.36 11.53
N ALA A 233 -26.25 -3.35 11.38
CA ALA A 233 -27.00 -2.17 10.91
C ALA A 233 -27.04 -1.01 11.92
N HIS A 234 -26.71 -1.27 13.19
CA HIS A 234 -26.62 -0.27 14.24
C HIS A 234 -25.20 0.29 14.40
N GLY A 235 -24.23 -0.25 13.67
CA GLY A 235 -22.83 0.13 13.76
C GLY A 235 -22.06 -0.62 14.84
N GLU A 236 -22.63 -1.69 15.40
CA GLU A 236 -21.97 -2.51 16.42
C GLU A 236 -21.12 -3.62 15.75
N SER A 237 -19.85 -3.72 16.15
CA SER A 237 -18.95 -4.75 15.63
C SER A 237 -19.14 -6.08 16.34
N TYR A 238 -19.12 -7.18 15.59
CA TYR A 238 -19.15 -8.54 16.13
C TYR A 238 -18.10 -9.43 15.45
N ARG A 239 -17.62 -10.46 16.17
CA ARG A 239 -16.68 -11.43 15.61
C ARG A 239 -17.39 -12.42 14.69
N VAL A 240 -16.76 -12.76 13.56
CA VAL A 240 -17.26 -13.75 12.61
C VAL A 240 -16.78 -15.14 13.03
N GLU A 241 -17.70 -16.08 13.20
CA GLU A 241 -17.36 -17.48 13.51
C GLU A 241 -16.80 -18.19 12.27
N ASP A 242 -17.54 -18.17 11.16
CA ASP A 242 -17.15 -18.79 9.88
C ASP A 242 -16.54 -17.75 8.92
N ASN A 243 -15.34 -17.25 9.26
CA ASN A 243 -14.67 -16.27 8.43
C ASN A 243 -14.19 -16.89 7.09
N ALA A 244 -14.78 -16.47 5.97
CA ALA A 244 -14.44 -16.95 4.63
C ALA A 244 -12.99 -16.67 4.20
N PHE A 245 -12.32 -15.70 4.84
CA PHE A 245 -10.90 -15.41 4.62
C PHE A 245 -9.96 -16.30 5.44
N SER A 246 -10.48 -17.06 6.42
CA SER A 246 -9.67 -18.00 7.20
C SER A 246 -9.19 -19.16 6.33
N GLY A 247 -7.95 -19.58 6.52
CA GLY A 247 -7.29 -20.67 5.81
C GLY A 247 -6.78 -20.32 4.40
N ILE A 248 -6.97 -19.07 3.93
CA ILE A 248 -6.40 -18.65 2.65
C ILE A 248 -4.89 -18.44 2.77
N THR A 249 -4.19 -18.55 1.65
CA THR A 249 -2.80 -18.11 1.51
C THR A 249 -2.75 -16.78 0.78
N VAL A 250 -1.82 -15.92 1.18
CA VAL A 250 -1.51 -14.64 0.51
C VAL A 250 0.00 -14.48 0.35
N SER A 251 0.41 -13.66 -0.62
CA SER A 251 1.80 -13.22 -0.76
C SER A 251 1.94 -11.83 -0.14
N THR A 252 2.86 -11.69 0.81
CA THR A 252 3.13 -10.43 1.54
C THR A 252 4.63 -10.30 1.84
N VAL A 253 5.06 -9.16 2.40
CA VAL A 253 6.45 -8.99 2.86
C VAL A 253 6.77 -10.05 3.92
N PRO A 254 7.84 -10.85 3.76
CA PRO A 254 8.25 -11.81 4.78
C PRO A 254 9.00 -11.13 5.93
N GLN A 255 8.91 -11.65 7.16
CA GLN A 255 9.62 -11.11 8.32
C GLN A 255 11.13 -10.95 8.07
N ALA A 256 11.77 -11.85 7.32
CA ALA A 256 13.20 -11.70 7.01
C ALA A 256 13.52 -10.41 6.21
N ALA A 257 12.63 -9.97 5.31
CA ALA A 257 12.80 -8.70 4.60
C ALA A 257 12.59 -7.50 5.52
N GLU A 258 11.62 -7.60 6.43
CA GLU A 258 11.37 -6.59 7.46
C GLU A 258 12.59 -6.40 8.38
N ARG A 259 13.17 -7.51 8.85
CA ARG A 259 14.40 -7.53 9.65
C ARG A 259 15.58 -6.87 8.94
N MET A 260 15.71 -7.09 7.63
CA MET A 260 16.74 -6.40 6.85
C MET A 260 16.51 -4.89 6.78
N ALA A 261 15.26 -4.43 6.72
CA ALA A 261 14.92 -3.01 6.74
C ALA A 261 15.20 -2.37 8.12
N GLU A 262 14.92 -3.08 9.21
CA GLU A 262 15.26 -2.70 10.58
C GLU A 262 16.78 -2.61 10.82
N ASP A 263 17.54 -3.57 10.28
CA ASP A 263 18.99 -3.64 10.52
C ASP A 263 19.80 -2.70 9.60
N TYR A 264 19.34 -2.48 8.37
CA TYR A 264 20.13 -1.81 7.34
C TYR A 264 19.36 -0.85 6.42
N GLY A 265 18.03 -0.89 6.44
CA GLY A 265 17.18 -0.08 5.60
C GLY A 265 16.72 1.19 6.30
N TYR A 266 15.69 1.83 5.72
CA TYR A 266 15.21 3.13 6.19
C TYR A 266 14.59 3.11 7.60
N LEU A 267 14.17 1.94 8.10
CA LEU A 267 13.67 1.83 9.48
C LEU A 267 14.79 1.93 10.50
N HIS A 268 16.02 1.59 10.11
CA HIS A 268 17.18 1.54 11.01
C HIS A 268 17.40 2.86 11.76
N GLN A 269 17.47 2.75 13.09
CA GLN A 269 17.81 3.86 13.97
C GLN A 269 19.28 3.76 14.41
N PRO A 270 20.07 4.85 14.27
CA PRO A 270 21.51 4.87 14.60
C PRO A 270 21.72 5.06 16.11
N THR A 271 21.08 4.20 16.91
CA THR A 271 21.16 4.16 18.37
C THR A 271 21.89 2.89 18.83
N PRO A 272 22.46 2.86 20.05
CA PRO A 272 22.93 1.61 20.63
C PRO A 272 21.79 0.58 20.76
N GLY A 273 21.92 -0.57 20.11
CA GLY A 273 20.93 -1.65 20.14
C GLY A 273 20.27 -1.89 18.78
N GLU A 274 19.26 -2.76 18.78
CA GLU A 274 18.55 -3.16 17.57
C GLU A 274 17.32 -2.29 17.35
N THR A 275 16.99 -1.98 16.10
CA THR A 275 15.66 -1.45 15.74
C THR A 275 14.70 -2.60 15.57
N ARG A 276 13.55 -2.59 16.24
CA ARG A 276 12.60 -3.70 16.21
C ARG A 276 11.18 -3.17 16.22
N LEU A 277 10.34 -3.62 15.29
CA LEU A 277 8.91 -3.39 15.30
C LEU A 277 8.24 -4.14 16.46
N THR A 278 7.10 -3.63 16.88
CA THR A 278 6.27 -4.30 17.91
C THR A 278 5.58 -5.58 17.43
N TYR A 279 5.41 -5.75 16.12
CA TYR A 279 4.88 -6.97 15.52
C TYR A 279 5.29 -7.08 14.05
N TYR A 280 5.17 -8.29 13.50
CA TYR A 280 5.42 -8.59 12.09
C TYR A 280 4.11 -9.01 11.40
N ILE A 281 3.98 -8.64 10.13
CA ILE A 281 2.74 -8.88 9.37
C ILE A 281 2.41 -10.37 9.23
N ASP A 282 3.43 -11.22 9.02
CA ASP A 282 3.24 -12.66 8.93
C ASP A 282 2.69 -13.24 10.23
N GLU A 283 3.24 -12.85 11.38
CA GLU A 283 2.72 -13.25 12.69
C GLU A 283 1.27 -12.82 12.90
N ALA A 284 0.93 -11.58 12.52
CA ALA A 284 -0.44 -11.07 12.64
C ALA A 284 -1.43 -11.82 11.71
N LEU A 285 -1.02 -12.16 10.49
CA LEU A 285 -1.83 -12.92 9.55
C LEU A 285 -2.04 -14.36 10.03
N GLU A 286 -0.99 -15.05 10.47
CA GLU A 286 -1.10 -16.42 10.98
C GLU A 286 -2.00 -16.49 12.22
N GLN A 287 -1.94 -15.48 13.11
CA GLN A 287 -2.87 -15.36 14.25
C GLN A 287 -4.33 -15.18 13.82
N ALA A 288 -4.57 -14.55 12.66
CA ALA A 288 -5.88 -14.42 12.06
C ALA A 288 -6.30 -15.64 11.22
N GLY A 289 -5.47 -16.69 11.17
CA GLY A 289 -5.71 -17.90 10.38
C GLY A 289 -5.43 -17.74 8.88
N ILE A 290 -4.65 -16.74 8.48
CA ILE A 290 -4.28 -16.46 7.08
C ILE A 290 -2.80 -16.77 6.89
N HIS A 291 -2.49 -17.59 5.90
CA HIS A 291 -1.12 -18.06 5.70
C HIS A 291 -0.31 -17.12 4.80
N ASN A 292 0.93 -16.83 5.20
CA ASN A 292 1.88 -16.15 4.34
C ASN A 292 2.59 -17.16 3.41
N LEU A 293 2.63 -16.88 2.11
CA LEU A 293 3.39 -17.64 1.14
C LEU A 293 4.90 -17.41 1.34
N HIS A 294 5.55 -18.39 1.95
CA HIS A 294 6.98 -18.35 2.19
C HIS A 294 7.76 -18.77 0.94
N LYS A 295 8.80 -17.99 0.59
CA LYS A 295 9.67 -18.30 -0.56
C LYS A 295 11.15 -18.13 -0.27
N PRO A 296 12.02 -18.82 -1.03
CA PRO A 296 13.47 -18.70 -0.87
C PRO A 296 14.03 -17.32 -1.23
N ASN A 297 13.51 -16.68 -2.29
CA ASN A 297 13.97 -15.36 -2.73
C ASN A 297 12.88 -14.31 -2.51
N PRO A 298 12.94 -13.49 -1.45
CA PRO A 298 11.91 -12.49 -1.15
C PRO A 298 11.81 -11.38 -2.20
N ALA A 299 12.83 -11.17 -3.04
CA ALA A 299 12.82 -10.14 -4.07
C ALA A 299 12.21 -10.58 -5.41
N SER A 300 11.83 -11.86 -5.58
CA SER A 300 11.20 -12.30 -6.83
C SER A 300 9.79 -11.74 -6.98
N VAL A 301 9.37 -11.47 -8.22
CA VAL A 301 7.98 -11.11 -8.56
C VAL A 301 7.06 -12.28 -8.23
N GLU A 302 5.96 -12.01 -7.54
CA GLU A 302 4.97 -13.03 -7.21
C GLU A 302 3.58 -12.45 -6.99
N VAL A 303 2.64 -12.83 -7.85
CA VAL A 303 1.22 -12.52 -7.65
C VAL A 303 0.50 -13.79 -7.29
N HIS A 304 0.01 -13.86 -6.06
CA HIS A 304 -0.70 -15.03 -5.54
C HIS A 304 -2.22 -14.80 -5.57
N PRO A 305 -2.98 -15.62 -6.30
CA PRO A 305 -4.43 -15.59 -6.27
C PRO A 305 -5.00 -16.42 -5.12
N SER A 306 -6.04 -15.92 -4.45
CA SER A 306 -6.88 -16.64 -3.49
C SER A 306 -8.33 -16.66 -4.01
N PRO A 307 -8.68 -17.60 -4.92
CA PRO A 307 -9.92 -17.53 -5.69
C PRO A 307 -11.20 -17.59 -4.86
N SER A 308 -11.19 -18.29 -3.71
CA SER A 308 -12.35 -18.45 -2.81
C SER A 308 -12.89 -17.14 -2.23
N VAL A 309 -12.08 -16.08 -2.26
CA VAL A 309 -12.42 -14.75 -1.74
C VAL A 309 -12.15 -13.64 -2.76
N GLY A 310 -11.93 -13.98 -4.04
CA GLY A 310 -11.73 -12.98 -5.08
C GLY A 310 -10.44 -12.15 -4.96
N LEU A 311 -9.45 -12.61 -4.19
CA LEU A 311 -8.25 -11.84 -3.82
C LEU A 311 -7.05 -12.14 -4.74
N LEU A 312 -6.27 -11.09 -5.01
CA LEU A 312 -4.92 -11.11 -5.57
C LEU A 312 -3.99 -10.39 -4.59
N SER A 313 -2.84 -11.00 -4.28
CA SER A 313 -1.84 -10.41 -3.38
C SER A 313 -0.44 -10.49 -3.97
N THR A 314 0.43 -9.54 -3.64
CA THR A 314 1.86 -9.59 -4.01
C THR A 314 2.76 -9.06 -2.91
N ASN A 315 3.99 -9.55 -2.87
CA ASN A 315 4.91 -9.39 -1.74
C ASN A 315 5.64 -8.04 -1.67
N GLY A 316 5.42 -7.09 -2.59
CA GLY A 316 6.08 -5.78 -2.54
C GLY A 316 6.14 -5.06 -3.89
N PRO A 317 6.83 -3.91 -3.96
CA PRO A 317 6.96 -3.08 -5.16
C PRO A 317 7.36 -3.83 -6.42
N GLN A 318 8.19 -4.86 -6.29
CA GLN A 318 8.61 -5.72 -7.40
C GLN A 318 7.44 -6.39 -8.14
N GLY A 319 6.31 -6.57 -7.48
CA GLY A 319 5.14 -7.23 -8.03
C GLY A 319 4.10 -6.31 -8.66
N ILE A 320 4.25 -4.97 -8.57
CA ILE A 320 3.14 -4.06 -8.87
C ILE A 320 2.64 -4.17 -10.32
N ASP A 321 3.54 -4.20 -11.29
CA ASP A 321 3.17 -4.27 -12.71
C ASP A 321 2.51 -5.61 -13.05
N ALA A 322 3.01 -6.70 -12.46
CA ALA A 322 2.41 -8.03 -12.58
C ALA A 322 1.05 -8.15 -11.89
N LEU A 323 0.87 -7.47 -10.74
CA LEU A 323 -0.38 -7.41 -9.99
C LEU A 323 -1.43 -6.65 -10.79
N ALA A 324 -1.08 -5.46 -11.31
CA ALA A 324 -1.98 -4.65 -12.12
C ALA A 324 -2.48 -5.40 -13.35
N GLU A 325 -1.59 -6.15 -14.03
CA GLU A 325 -1.99 -6.98 -15.16
C GLU A 325 -2.83 -8.21 -14.74
N SER A 326 -2.59 -8.78 -13.55
CA SER A 326 -3.44 -9.85 -13.01
C SER A 326 -4.84 -9.36 -12.64
N VAL A 327 -4.96 -8.14 -12.10
CA VAL A 327 -6.25 -7.48 -11.88
C VAL A 327 -6.97 -7.30 -13.21
N ALA A 328 -6.30 -6.76 -14.23
CA ALA A 328 -6.88 -6.54 -15.56
C ALA A 328 -7.42 -7.84 -16.18
N ARG A 329 -6.67 -8.93 -16.09
CA ARG A 329 -7.13 -10.25 -16.55
C ARG A 329 -8.34 -10.76 -15.78
N LYS A 330 -8.35 -10.59 -14.44
CA LYS A 330 -9.42 -11.09 -13.59
C LYS A 330 -10.73 -10.34 -13.84
N ILE A 331 -10.70 -9.01 -13.92
CA ILE A 331 -11.90 -8.21 -14.19
C ILE A 331 -12.44 -8.43 -15.62
N ALA A 332 -11.56 -8.71 -16.59
CA ALA A 332 -11.98 -9.05 -17.95
C ALA A 332 -12.72 -10.41 -18.01
N ALA A 333 -12.30 -11.38 -17.20
CA ALA A 333 -12.92 -12.70 -17.14
C ALA A 333 -14.30 -12.69 -16.43
N VAL A 334 -14.58 -11.71 -15.57
CA VAL A 334 -15.89 -11.53 -14.93
C VAL A 334 -16.90 -10.89 -15.88
N THR A 335 -16.44 -10.06 -16.82
CA THR A 335 -17.30 -9.36 -17.78
C THR A 335 -17.57 -10.10 -19.10
N ALA A 336 -16.94 -11.26 -19.30
CA ALA A 336 -17.05 -12.06 -20.52
C ALA A 336 -18.11 -13.15 -20.37
#